data_AF-A0AAU6JDD4-F1
#
_entry.id   AF-A0AAU6JDD4-F1
#
_cell.length_a   1.000
_cell.length_b   1.000
_cell.length_c   1.000
_cell.angle_alpha   90.00
_cell.angle_beta   90.00
_cell.angle_gamma   90.00
#
_symmetry.space_group_name_H-M   'P 1'
#
loop_
_entity.id
_entity.type
_entity.pdbx_description
1 polymer ?
#
loop_
_entity_poly.entity_id
_entity_poly.type
_entity_poly.pdbx_seq_one_letter_code
_entity_poly.pdbx_strand_id
1 'polypeptide(L)'
;MNPLGGDYRVQARYFADLAVLGGETFTEHQEELARAVLEAVLLVGLPPYNIEAAADGEETGVALAPAPGNNRALRVLWQQDAAAVLHLRADVCDAQQAAMNQTLRTILAAHRLWIEDGPLGEAPVVLGSHRPSVK
;
A
#
# COMPACT_ATOMS: atom_id res chain seq x y z
N MET A 1 -0.23 -4.68 -19.08
CA MET A 1 1.03 -3.91 -18.87
C MET A 1 2.09 -4.91 -18.36
N ASN A 2 3.34 -4.88 -18.85
CA ASN A 2 4.36 -5.85 -18.44
C ASN A 2 5.00 -5.42 -17.09
N PRO A 3 4.90 -6.21 -16.01
CA PRO A 3 5.35 -5.81 -14.67
C PRO A 3 6.88 -5.83 -14.47
N LEU A 4 7.65 -6.37 -15.42
CA LEU A 4 9.08 -6.66 -15.24
C LEU A 4 10.06 -5.69 -15.96
N GLY A 5 9.64 -4.47 -16.31
CA GLY A 5 10.57 -3.52 -16.94
C GLY A 5 9.96 -2.20 -17.41
N GLY A 6 8.95 -1.68 -16.71
CA GLY A 6 8.31 -0.41 -17.05
C GLY A 6 8.86 0.76 -16.24
N ASP A 7 8.55 1.98 -16.69
CA ASP A 7 8.77 3.19 -15.90
C ASP A 7 7.84 3.17 -14.67
N TYR A 8 8.37 2.69 -13.54
CA TYR A 8 7.61 2.53 -12.30
C TYR A 8 7.07 3.86 -11.75
N ARG A 9 7.66 5.01 -12.11
CA ARG A 9 7.11 6.32 -11.72
C ARG A 9 5.83 6.64 -12.47
N VAL A 10 5.82 6.35 -13.78
CA VAL A 10 4.61 6.52 -14.60
C VAL A 10 3.51 5.58 -14.12
N GLN A 11 3.85 4.33 -13.81
CA GLN A 11 2.88 3.37 -13.27
C GLN A 11 2.36 3.80 -11.90
N ALA A 12 3.25 4.21 -10.98
CA ALA A 12 2.86 4.69 -9.67
C ALA A 12 1.93 5.90 -9.74
N ARG A 13 2.17 6.81 -10.70
CA ARG A 13 1.27 7.95 -10.95
C ARG A 13 -0.09 7.50 -11.46
N TYR A 14 -0.14 6.52 -12.36
CA TYR A 14 -1.40 5.97 -12.87
C TYR A 14 -2.22 5.31 -11.76
N PHE A 15 -1.58 4.55 -10.87
CA PHE A 15 -2.26 3.84 -9.79
C PHE A 15 -2.53 4.68 -8.53
N ALA A 16 -1.99 5.90 -8.42
CA ALA A 16 -2.11 6.71 -7.19
C ALA A 16 -3.56 6.91 -6.74
N ASP A 17 -4.47 7.14 -7.68
CA ASP A 17 -5.90 7.34 -7.40
C ASP A 17 -6.69 6.02 -7.41
N LEU A 18 -6.22 5.03 -8.17
CA LEU A 18 -6.88 3.72 -8.31
C LEU A 18 -6.64 2.80 -7.11
N ALA A 19 -5.51 2.97 -6.42
CA ALA A 19 -5.15 2.17 -5.25
C ALA A 19 -5.84 2.64 -3.96
N VAL A 20 -6.64 3.72 -4.00
CA VAL A 20 -7.30 4.26 -2.82
C VAL A 20 -8.50 3.41 -2.42
N LEU A 21 -8.43 2.83 -1.23
CA LEU A 21 -9.47 1.97 -0.70
C LEU A 21 -10.63 2.79 -0.16
N GLY A 22 -11.76 2.78 -0.86
CA GLY A 22 -12.96 3.55 -0.50
C GLY A 22 -13.22 4.75 -1.40
N GLY A 23 -12.32 5.05 -2.34
CA GLY A 23 -12.46 6.14 -3.31
C GLY A 23 -12.31 7.53 -2.69
N GLU A 24 -11.71 7.64 -1.50
CA GLU A 24 -11.44 8.92 -0.86
C GLU A 24 -10.48 9.76 -1.70
N THR A 25 -10.66 11.08 -1.65
CA THR A 25 -9.75 12.01 -2.29
C THR A 25 -8.56 12.27 -1.38
N PHE A 26 -7.36 12.00 -1.88
CA PHE A 26 -6.12 12.36 -1.19
C PHE A 26 -5.86 13.87 -1.25
N THR A 27 -5.19 14.39 -0.23
CA THR A 27 -4.55 15.71 -0.33
C THR A 27 -3.37 15.64 -1.29
N GLU A 28 -2.93 16.79 -1.84
CA GLU A 28 -1.75 16.85 -2.71
C GLU A 28 -0.52 16.16 -2.09
N HIS A 29 -0.32 16.34 -0.78
CA HIS A 29 0.77 15.67 -0.05
C HIS A 29 0.60 14.15 0.01
N GLN A 30 -0.63 13.69 0.24
CA GLN A 30 -0.94 12.26 0.24
C GLN A 30 -0.81 11.66 -1.16
N GLU A 31 -1.15 12.38 -2.23
CA GLU A 31 -0.91 11.90 -3.60
C GLU A 31 0.59 11.74 -3.90
N GLU A 32 1.41 12.70 -3.51
CA GLU A 32 2.87 12.59 -3.65
C GLU A 32 3.40 11.39 -2.87
N LEU A 33 2.92 11.20 -1.64
CA LEU A 33 3.30 10.09 -0.80
C LEU A 33 2.81 8.75 -1.37
N ALA A 34 1.60 8.71 -1.93
CA ALA A 34 1.02 7.55 -2.60
C ALA A 34 1.90 7.11 -3.78
N ARG A 35 2.34 8.05 -4.62
CA ARG A 35 3.24 7.75 -5.74
C ARG A 35 4.56 7.16 -5.25
N ALA A 36 5.14 7.71 -4.18
CA ALA A 36 6.39 7.18 -3.61
C ALA A 36 6.22 5.76 -3.04
N VAL A 37 5.10 5.50 -2.37
CA VAL A 37 4.75 4.16 -1.87
C VAL A 37 4.56 3.17 -3.03
N LEU A 38 3.79 3.57 -4.05
CA LEU A 38 3.49 2.71 -5.20
C LEU A 38 4.73 2.40 -6.04
N GLU A 39 5.64 3.36 -6.21
CA GLU A 39 6.93 3.12 -6.88
C GLU A 39 7.74 2.07 -6.10
N ALA A 40 7.80 2.16 -4.76
CA ALA A 40 8.53 1.22 -3.93
C ALA A 40 7.98 -0.21 -4.03
N VAL A 41 6.66 -0.39 -4.02
CA VAL A 41 6.05 -1.73 -4.11
C VAL A 41 6.14 -2.31 -5.52
N LEU A 42 6.00 -1.49 -6.56
CA LEU A 42 6.19 -1.91 -7.96
C LEU A 42 7.64 -2.36 -8.23
N LEU A 43 8.63 -1.67 -7.66
CA LEU A 43 10.05 -2.02 -7.79
C LEU A 43 10.38 -3.43 -7.27
N VAL A 44 9.61 -3.93 -6.29
CA VAL A 44 9.76 -5.28 -5.74
C VAL A 44 8.75 -6.27 -6.32
N GLY A 45 7.99 -5.87 -7.34
CA GLY A 45 7.05 -6.73 -8.06
C GLY A 45 5.72 -6.97 -7.36
N LEU A 46 5.38 -6.20 -6.33
CA LEU A 46 4.05 -6.26 -5.73
C LEU A 46 3.05 -5.44 -6.55
N PRO A 47 1.86 -6.00 -6.88
CA PRO A 47 0.86 -5.28 -7.64
C PRO A 47 0.19 -4.20 -6.78
N PRO A 48 0.04 -2.96 -7.27
CA PRO A 48 -0.92 -2.01 -6.73
C PRO A 48 -2.34 -2.58 -6.83
N TYR A 49 -3.16 -2.33 -5.82
CA TYR A 49 -4.59 -2.56 -5.92
C TYR A 49 -5.21 -1.61 -6.95
N ASN A 50 -6.26 -2.06 -7.64
CA ASN A 50 -7.02 -1.26 -8.57
C ASN A 50 -8.51 -1.36 -8.23
N ILE A 51 -9.08 -0.27 -7.71
CA ILE A 51 -10.49 -0.21 -7.33
C ILE A 51 -11.45 -0.43 -8.50
N GLU A 52 -11.06 -0.06 -9.72
CA GLU A 52 -11.88 -0.28 -10.91
C GLU A 52 -11.90 -1.76 -11.31
N ALA A 53 -10.76 -2.45 -11.21
CA ALA A 53 -10.68 -3.88 -11.48
C ALA A 53 -11.38 -4.70 -10.39
N ALA A 54 -11.32 -4.23 -9.14
CA ALA A 54 -11.98 -4.86 -8.01
C ALA A 54 -13.52 -4.83 -8.09
N ALA A 55 -14.12 -4.03 -8.97
CA ALA A 55 -15.57 -4.04 -9.20
C ALA A 55 -16.08 -5.43 -9.64
N ASP A 56 -15.22 -6.23 -10.27
CA ASP A 56 -15.52 -7.61 -10.66
C ASP A 56 -15.20 -8.64 -9.56
N GLY A 57 -14.72 -8.20 -8.39
CA GLY A 57 -14.62 -9.01 -7.16
C GLY A 57 -13.30 -9.75 -6.94
N GLU A 58 -12.30 -9.61 -7.82
CA GLU A 58 -11.09 -10.43 -7.82
C GLU A 58 -9.80 -9.59 -7.97
N GLU A 59 -9.55 -8.64 -7.05
CA GLU A 59 -8.30 -7.88 -7.08
C GLU A 59 -7.51 -8.03 -5.76
N THR A 60 -6.30 -8.58 -5.88
CA THR A 60 -5.31 -8.66 -4.81
C THR A 60 -4.22 -7.65 -5.05
N GLY A 61 -3.85 -6.87 -4.03
CA GLY A 61 -2.75 -5.93 -4.19
C GLY A 61 -2.56 -4.97 -3.04
N VAL A 62 -1.63 -4.04 -3.23
CA VAL A 62 -1.32 -2.99 -2.28
C VAL A 62 -2.30 -1.83 -2.46
N ALA A 63 -3.19 -1.64 -1.49
CA ALA A 63 -4.09 -0.50 -1.42
C ALA A 63 -3.58 0.56 -0.44
N LEU A 64 -4.11 1.77 -0.56
CA LEU A 64 -3.78 2.93 0.25
C LEU A 64 -5.05 3.48 0.90
N ALA A 65 -4.93 3.95 2.13
CA ALA A 65 -6.00 4.68 2.80
C ALA A 65 -5.42 5.86 3.59
N PRO A 66 -6.18 6.95 3.81
CA PRO A 66 -5.77 8.00 4.71
C PRO A 66 -5.54 7.46 6.13
N ALA A 67 -4.48 7.90 6.80
CA ALA A 67 -4.29 7.55 8.21
C ALA A 67 -5.30 8.33 9.08
N PRO A 68 -6.09 7.66 9.94
CA PRO A 68 -7.03 8.36 10.83
C PRO A 68 -6.32 9.39 11.71
N GLY A 69 -6.82 10.63 11.73
CA GLY A 69 -6.27 11.71 12.56
C GLY A 69 -4.98 12.34 12.03
N ASN A 70 -4.42 11.89 10.90
CA ASN A 70 -3.25 12.50 10.27
C ASN A 70 -3.45 12.63 8.74
N ASN A 71 -3.85 13.82 8.29
CA ASN A 71 -4.14 14.13 6.90
C ASN A 71 -2.91 14.18 5.98
N ARG A 72 -1.71 13.90 6.50
CA ARG A 72 -0.46 13.82 5.74
C ARG A 72 0.07 12.40 5.61
N ALA A 73 -0.49 11.46 6.38
CA ALA A 73 -0.03 10.09 6.41
C ALA A 73 -0.96 9.16 5.61
N LEU A 74 -0.38 8.04 5.19
CA LEU A 74 -1.07 6.98 4.47
C LEU A 74 -0.87 5.64 5.18
N ARG A 75 -1.95 4.89 5.33
CA ARG A 75 -1.89 3.48 5.68
C ARG A 75 -1.75 2.66 4.39
N VAL A 76 -0.80 1.72 4.40
CA VAL A 76 -0.53 0.83 3.27
C VAL A 76 -1.06 -0.56 3.61
N LEU A 77 -2.00 -1.04 2.81
CA LEU A 77 -2.82 -2.21 3.08
C LEU A 77 -2.53 -3.28 2.04
N TRP A 78 -2.44 -4.54 2.47
CA TRP A 78 -2.59 -5.66 1.56
C TRP A 78 -4.07 -6.02 1.44
N GLN A 79 -4.61 -6.00 0.22
CA GLN A 79 -5.93 -6.54 -0.10
C GLN A 79 -5.77 -7.98 -0.55
N GLN A 80 -6.38 -8.91 0.19
CA GLN A 80 -6.47 -10.30 -0.19
C GLN A 80 -7.65 -10.50 -1.15
N ASP A 81 -7.50 -11.43 -2.09
CA ASP A 81 -8.59 -11.87 -2.95
C ASP A 81 -9.81 -12.31 -2.14
N ALA A 82 -10.95 -11.65 -2.34
CA ALA A 82 -12.15 -11.91 -1.58
C ALA A 82 -12.68 -13.33 -1.80
N ALA A 83 -12.63 -13.85 -3.03
CA ALA A 83 -13.08 -15.19 -3.37
C ALA A 83 -12.21 -16.26 -2.71
N ALA A 84 -10.89 -16.07 -2.67
CA ALA A 84 -9.96 -16.95 -1.98
C ALA A 84 -10.19 -16.93 -0.47
N VAL A 85 -10.40 -15.75 0.12
CA VAL A 85 -10.64 -15.59 1.56
C VAL A 85 -11.91 -16.33 2.02
N LEU A 86 -12.96 -16.39 1.19
CA LEU A 86 -14.20 -17.13 1.50
C LEU A 86 -13.98 -18.63 1.73
N HIS A 87 -12.90 -19.20 1.18
CA HIS A 87 -12.59 -20.63 1.27
C HIS A 87 -11.48 -20.95 2.27
N LEU A 88 -10.84 -19.95 2.86
CA LEU A 88 -9.77 -20.11 3.84
C LEU A 88 -10.30 -20.00 5.26
N ARG A 89 -9.59 -20.65 6.20
CA ARG A 89 -9.86 -20.46 7.62
C ARG A 89 -9.38 -19.08 8.07
N ALA A 90 -10.13 -18.45 8.96
CA ALA A 90 -9.83 -17.11 9.47
C ALA A 90 -8.39 -16.98 10.03
N ASP A 91 -7.91 -17.99 10.77
CA ASP A 91 -6.55 -18.00 11.33
C ASP A 91 -5.45 -18.00 10.26
N VAL A 92 -5.71 -18.60 9.10
CA VAL A 92 -4.79 -18.56 7.96
C VAL A 92 -4.82 -17.17 7.31
N CYS A 93 -6.00 -16.57 7.13
CA CYS A 93 -6.12 -15.22 6.58
C CYS A 93 -5.41 -14.19 7.48
N ASP A 94 -5.62 -14.28 8.79
CA ASP A 94 -4.98 -13.38 9.77
C ASP A 94 -3.45 -13.51 9.73
N ALA A 95 -2.93 -14.75 9.67
CA ALA A 95 -1.50 -15.01 9.56
C ALA A 95 -0.92 -14.47 8.24
N GLN A 96 -1.63 -14.65 7.11
CA GLN A 96 -1.23 -14.09 5.82
C GLN A 96 -1.21 -12.55 5.86
N GLN A 97 -2.24 -11.93 6.43
CA GLN A 97 -2.32 -10.48 6.55
C GLN A 97 -1.19 -9.92 7.41
N ALA A 98 -0.90 -10.54 8.56
CA ALA A 98 0.20 -10.13 9.44
C ALA A 98 1.56 -10.27 8.74
N ALA A 99 1.77 -11.37 8.00
CA ALA A 99 2.98 -11.58 7.22
C ALA A 99 3.14 -10.51 6.12
N MET A 100 2.07 -10.20 5.40
CA MET A 100 2.10 -9.16 4.36
C MET A 100 2.34 -7.77 4.94
N ASN A 101 1.73 -7.43 6.06
CA ASN A 101 1.97 -6.17 6.76
C ASN A 101 3.45 -6.02 7.17
N GLN A 102 4.07 -7.11 7.65
CA GLN A 102 5.50 -7.10 7.98
C GLN A 102 6.40 -6.99 6.73
N THR A 103 6.05 -7.68 5.65
CA THR A 103 6.77 -7.57 4.36
C THR A 103 6.68 -6.15 3.82
N LEU A 104 5.49 -5.53 3.81
CA LEU A 104 5.28 -4.15 3.38
C LEU A 104 6.11 -3.18 4.23
N ARG A 105 6.08 -3.30 5.56
CA ARG A 105 6.91 -2.47 6.46
C ARG A 105 8.39 -2.58 6.12
N THR A 106 8.86 -3.79 5.83
CA THR A 106 10.27 -4.05 5.47
C THR A 106 10.64 -3.41 4.13
N ILE A 107 9.79 -3.56 3.11
CA ILE A 107 9.99 -2.94 1.78
C ILE A 107 10.04 -1.42 1.92
N LEU A 108 9.01 -0.82 2.53
CA LEU A 108 8.90 0.63 2.67
C LEU A 108 10.10 1.20 3.43
N ALA A 109 10.58 0.51 4.47
CA ALA A 109 11.77 0.91 5.22
C ALA A 109 13.06 0.79 4.40
N ALA A 110 13.20 -0.27 3.59
CA ALA A 110 14.34 -0.45 2.69
C ALA A 110 14.40 0.67 1.63
N HIS A 111 13.24 1.17 1.20
CA HIS A 111 13.10 2.34 0.33
C HIS A 111 13.18 3.69 1.06
N ARG A 112 13.55 3.69 2.35
CA ARG A 112 13.79 4.87 3.21
C ARG A 112 12.56 5.76 3.47
N LEU A 113 11.36 5.23 3.25
CA LEU A 113 10.13 5.91 3.65
C LEU A 113 10.08 5.99 5.17
N TRP A 114 9.59 7.12 5.70
CA TRP A 114 9.41 7.29 7.13
C TRP A 114 8.10 6.63 7.55
N ILE A 115 8.21 5.58 8.35
CA ILE A 115 7.07 4.78 8.82
C ILE A 115 6.91 5.01 10.32
N GLU A 116 5.66 5.07 10.78
CA GLU A 116 5.31 5.10 12.20
C GLU A 116 5.75 3.80 12.90
N ASP A 117 6.32 3.92 14.11
CA ASP A 117 6.56 2.77 14.97
C ASP A 117 5.20 2.19 15.42
N GLY A 118 5.00 0.89 15.24
CA GLY A 118 3.73 0.25 15.56
C GLY A 118 3.86 -1.24 15.78
N PRO A 119 2.78 -1.91 16.22
CA PRO A 119 2.78 -3.33 16.49
C PRO A 119 3.16 -4.16 15.25
N LEU A 120 3.87 -5.26 15.47
CA LEU A 120 4.11 -6.25 14.43
C LEU A 120 2.78 -6.86 14.00
N GLY A 121 2.57 -6.97 12.69
CA GLY A 121 1.34 -7.52 12.10
C GLY A 121 0.26 -6.47 11.79
N GLU A 122 0.42 -5.21 12.20
CA GLU A 122 -0.45 -4.12 11.76
C GLU A 122 0.05 -3.48 10.46
N ALA A 123 -0.90 -2.99 9.65
CA ALA A 123 -0.62 -2.31 8.39
C ALA A 123 0.28 -1.08 8.62
N PRO A 124 1.41 -0.94 7.89
CA PRO A 124 2.33 0.17 8.09
C PRO A 124 1.67 1.51 7.73
N VAL A 125 1.96 2.53 8.55
CA VAL A 125 1.56 3.92 8.31
C VAL A 125 2.79 4.71 7.89
N VAL A 126 2.78 5.23 6.67
CA VAL A 126 3.84 6.06 6.11
C VAL A 126 3.53 7.53 6.43
N LEU A 127 4.50 8.18 7.06
CA LEU A 127 4.43 9.57 7.54
C LEU A 127 5.07 10.56 6.56
N GLY A 128 5.89 10.08 5.63
CA GLY A 128 6.53 10.91 4.60
C GLY A 128 7.66 10.18 3.88
N SER A 129 8.20 10.80 2.83
CA SER A 129 9.24 10.20 1.99
C SER A 129 10.62 10.11 2.66
N HIS A 130 10.82 10.82 3.77
CA HIS A 130 12.04 10.79 4.57
C HIS A 130 11.75 11.25 6.01
N ARG A 131 12.54 10.77 6.97
CA ARG A 131 12.44 11.23 8.36
C ARG A 131 12.98 12.66 8.46
N PRO A 132 12.26 13.61 9.09
CA PRO A 132 12.79 14.95 9.32
C PRO A 132 14.10 14.86 10.11
N SER A 133 15.15 15.53 9.63
CA SER A 133 16.37 15.70 10.42
C SER A 133 16.06 16.66 11.55
N VAL A 134 16.16 16.19 12.80
CA VAL A 134 16.08 17.07 13.97
C VAL A 134 17.26 18.04 13.87
N LYS A 135 16.97 19.34 13.78
CA LYS A 135 17.97 20.41 13.90
C LYS A 135 18.21 20.74 15.36
#